data_AF-A0A8J7NGT6-F1
#
_entry.id   AF-A0A8J7NGT6-F1
#
_cell.length_a   1.000
_cell.length_b   1.000
_cell.length_c   1.000
_cell.angle_alpha   90.00
_cell.angle_beta   90.00
_cell.angle_gamma   90.00
#
_symmetry.space_group_name_H-M   'P 1'
#
loop_
_entity.id
_entity.type
_entity.pdbx_description
1 polymer ?
#
loop_
_entity_poly.entity_id
_entity_poly.type
_entity_poly.pdbx_seq_one_letter_code
_entity_poly.pdbx_strand_id
1 'polypeptide(L)'
;GLDFEEKPVDIDDPESRQELLLLSPSVRVPRLSHEGVEVWDTLAIAEYLNEVAPKAGLMPADRKVRAHCRAVSGEMHSGFHNLRSALPMNLRATHKHFKVFSGARPDIQRIKEIWSDCLNTYGGPFLFGAPSVADAMYAPVCTRFRTYAVDLEPQYKAYCETIFGWGPMQEWTAAAAQEPDEIIELEVEF
;
A
#
# COMPACT_ATOMS: atom_id res chain seq x y z
N GLY A 1 -9.96 -13.01 7.99
CA GLY A 1 -9.74 -11.83 8.85
C GLY A 1 -11.06 -11.43 9.44
N LEU A 2 -11.21 -10.23 10.00
CA LEU A 2 -12.55 -9.70 10.34
C LEU A 2 -13.43 -9.72 9.09
N ASP A 3 -14.73 -10.00 9.24
CA ASP A 3 -15.68 -9.85 8.14
C ASP A 3 -15.94 -8.36 7.91
N PHE A 4 -15.97 -7.94 6.66
CA PHE A 4 -16.21 -6.54 6.29
C PHE A 4 -17.02 -6.47 4.99
N GLU A 5 -17.68 -5.33 4.80
CA GLU A 5 -18.40 -4.99 3.57
C GLU A 5 -17.68 -3.81 2.91
N GLU A 6 -17.32 -3.96 1.64
CA GLU A 6 -16.76 -2.88 0.83
C GLU A 6 -17.87 -2.03 0.23
N LYS A 7 -17.78 -0.72 0.39
CA LYS A 7 -18.69 0.26 -0.23
C LYS A 7 -17.88 1.07 -1.23
N PRO A 8 -17.90 0.72 -2.53
CA PRO A 8 -17.18 1.47 -3.53
C PRO A 8 -17.73 2.89 -3.60
N VAL A 9 -16.83 3.85 -3.82
CA VAL A 9 -17.18 5.25 -4.07
C VAL A 9 -16.87 5.54 -5.52
N ASP A 10 -17.91 5.90 -6.29
CA ASP A 10 -17.73 6.32 -7.68
C ASP A 10 -17.11 7.71 -7.71
N ILE A 11 -15.90 7.82 -8.27
CA ILE A 11 -15.16 9.09 -8.36
C ILE A 11 -15.66 10.01 -9.47
N ASP A 12 -16.49 9.49 -10.39
CA ASP A 12 -17.08 10.25 -11.49
C ASP A 12 -18.54 10.64 -11.25
N ASP A 13 -19.16 10.09 -10.20
CA ASP A 13 -20.45 10.56 -9.69
C ASP A 13 -20.34 12.03 -9.21
N PRO A 14 -21.13 12.97 -9.78
CA PRO A 14 -21.10 14.37 -9.41
C PRO A 14 -21.42 14.67 -7.94
N GLU A 15 -22.25 13.84 -7.28
CA GLU A 15 -22.56 13.98 -5.85
C GLU A 15 -21.36 13.59 -4.98
N SER A 16 -20.75 12.43 -5.28
CA SER A 16 -19.48 12.00 -4.67
C SER A 16 -18.33 12.99 -4.94
N ARG A 17 -18.27 13.59 -6.14
CA ARG A 17 -17.34 14.69 -6.46
C ARG A 17 -17.64 15.97 -5.71
N GLN A 18 -18.90 16.35 -5.49
CA GLN A 18 -19.25 17.51 -4.68
C GLN A 18 -18.85 17.30 -3.22
N GLU A 19 -19.03 16.10 -2.67
CA GLU A 19 -18.57 15.77 -1.32
C GLU A 19 -17.03 15.67 -1.21
N LEU A 20 -16.31 15.37 -2.31
CA LEU A 20 -14.84 15.43 -2.43
C LEU A 20 -14.29 16.86 -2.57
N LEU A 21 -14.97 17.71 -3.35
CA LEU A 21 -14.53 19.06 -3.73
C LEU A 21 -14.93 20.14 -2.72
N LEU A 22 -16.10 20.00 -2.08
CA LEU A 22 -16.41 20.71 -0.85
C LEU A 22 -15.56 20.03 0.23
N LEU A 23 -14.78 20.80 0.99
CA LEU A 23 -13.82 20.34 2.02
C LEU A 23 -14.50 19.62 3.22
N SER A 24 -15.50 18.79 2.99
CA SER A 24 -16.15 17.93 3.95
C SER A 24 -15.20 16.76 4.29
N PRO A 25 -15.06 16.38 5.57
CA PRO A 25 -14.31 15.19 5.99
C PRO A 25 -14.83 13.86 5.39
N SER A 26 -15.93 13.88 4.63
CA SER A 26 -16.74 12.72 4.26
C SER A 26 -16.12 11.80 3.20
N VAL A 27 -15.33 12.32 2.25
CA VAL A 27 -14.81 11.49 1.14
C VAL A 27 -13.29 11.39 1.18
N ARG A 28 -12.80 10.69 2.19
CA ARG A 28 -11.42 10.18 2.22
C ARG A 28 -11.51 8.67 2.16
N VAL A 29 -11.09 8.08 1.04
CA VAL A 29 -10.94 6.64 0.92
C VAL A 29 -9.48 6.24 1.23
N PRO A 30 -9.26 5.13 1.95
CA PRO A 30 -10.26 4.28 2.61
C PRO A 30 -10.84 4.92 3.88
N ARG A 31 -12.10 4.60 4.19
CA ARG A 31 -12.76 4.87 5.49
C ARG A 31 -13.29 3.57 6.10
N LEU A 32 -12.95 3.31 7.35
CA LEU A 32 -13.49 2.21 8.15
C LEU A 32 -14.57 2.74 9.09
N SER A 33 -15.73 2.08 9.10
CA SER A 33 -16.78 2.27 10.12
C SER A 33 -16.94 0.96 10.89
N HIS A 34 -16.67 0.96 12.20
CA HIS A 34 -16.74 -0.24 13.05
C HIS A 34 -17.12 0.13 14.48
N GLU A 35 -18.12 -0.54 15.07
CA GLU A 35 -18.61 -0.31 16.45
C GLU A 35 -18.89 1.17 16.80
N GLY A 36 -19.42 1.94 15.84
CA GLY A 36 -19.72 3.38 16.03
C GLY A 36 -18.49 4.30 15.93
N VAL A 37 -17.32 3.76 15.60
CA VAL A 37 -16.10 4.52 15.30
C VAL A 37 -15.96 4.68 13.79
N GLU A 38 -15.61 5.89 13.34
CA GLU A 38 -15.24 6.18 11.95
C GLU A 38 -13.78 6.61 11.87
N VAL A 39 -12.99 5.96 11.01
CA VAL A 39 -11.55 6.21 10.84
C VAL A 39 -11.23 6.30 9.34
N TRP A 40 -10.58 7.38 8.91
CA TRP A 40 -10.40 7.72 7.48
C TRP A 40 -8.94 7.99 7.06
N ASP A 41 -7.99 7.55 7.90
CA ASP A 41 -6.56 7.60 7.63
C ASP A 41 -6.01 6.18 7.70
N THR A 42 -5.33 5.71 6.65
CA THR A 42 -4.89 4.30 6.53
C THR A 42 -4.03 3.86 7.71
N LEU A 43 -3.15 4.71 8.22
CA LEU A 43 -2.31 4.37 9.36
C LEU A 43 -3.13 4.36 10.66
N ALA A 44 -4.08 5.29 10.82
CA ALA A 44 -5.02 5.26 11.94
C ALA A 44 -5.94 4.02 11.90
N ILE A 45 -6.40 3.61 10.72
CA ILE A 45 -7.16 2.36 10.52
C ILE A 45 -6.31 1.17 10.98
N ALA A 46 -5.04 1.11 10.58
CA ALA A 46 -4.16 0.02 10.97
C ALA A 46 -3.92 -0.06 12.50
N GLU A 47 -3.75 1.09 13.17
CA GLU A 47 -3.64 1.13 14.65
C GLU A 47 -4.96 0.74 15.32
N TYR A 48 -6.09 1.24 14.83
CA TYR A 48 -7.42 0.89 15.33
C TYR A 48 -7.67 -0.62 15.22
N LEU A 49 -7.38 -1.23 14.08
CA LEU A 49 -7.50 -2.68 13.89
C LEU A 49 -6.55 -3.46 14.81
N ASN A 50 -5.37 -2.92 15.10
CA ASN A 50 -4.45 -3.52 16.06
C ASN A 50 -4.96 -3.42 17.51
N GLU A 51 -5.78 -2.42 17.85
CA GLU A 51 -6.49 -2.32 19.13
C GLU A 51 -7.71 -3.25 19.20
N VAL A 52 -8.45 -3.39 18.11
CA VAL A 52 -9.62 -4.29 18.00
C VAL A 52 -9.19 -5.76 18.05
N ALA A 53 -8.11 -6.10 17.36
CA ALA A 53 -7.63 -7.48 17.24
C ALA A 53 -6.14 -7.61 17.63
N PRO A 54 -5.75 -7.36 18.90
CA PRO A 54 -4.34 -7.32 19.32
C PRO A 54 -3.63 -8.66 19.18
N LYS A 55 -4.38 -9.77 19.18
CA LYS A 55 -3.85 -11.13 18.98
C LYS A 55 -3.55 -11.43 17.50
N ALA A 56 -3.98 -10.60 16.57
CA ALA A 56 -3.67 -10.75 15.15
C ALA A 56 -2.20 -10.42 14.85
N GLY A 57 -1.50 -9.73 15.75
CA GLY A 57 -0.06 -9.47 15.62
C GLY A 57 0.28 -8.53 14.46
N LEU A 58 -0.60 -7.58 14.13
CA LEU A 58 -0.40 -6.63 13.02
C LEU A 58 0.87 -5.78 13.20
N MET A 59 1.27 -5.56 14.45
CA MET A 59 2.48 -4.85 14.82
C MET A 59 3.43 -5.75 15.63
N PRO A 60 4.75 -5.57 15.53
CA PRO A 60 5.72 -6.29 16.37
C PRO A 60 5.45 -6.11 17.87
N ALA A 61 5.72 -7.15 18.67
CA ALA A 61 5.49 -7.14 20.11
C ALA A 61 6.53 -6.30 20.89
N ASP A 62 7.80 -6.33 20.47
CA ASP A 62 8.84 -5.51 21.09
C ASP A 62 8.60 -4.02 20.82
N ARG A 63 8.77 -3.18 21.86
CA ARG A 63 8.50 -1.75 21.77
C ARG A 63 9.40 -1.03 20.76
N LYS A 64 10.68 -1.38 20.70
CA LYS A 64 11.64 -0.73 19.79
C LYS A 64 11.36 -1.14 18.35
N VAL A 65 11.13 -2.44 18.12
CA VAL A 65 10.78 -2.96 16.80
C VAL A 65 9.45 -2.38 16.31
N ARG A 66 8.45 -2.28 17.18
CA ARG A 66 7.16 -1.64 16.85
C ARG A 66 7.29 -0.16 16.51
N ALA A 67 8.14 0.58 17.23
CA ALA A 67 8.42 1.98 16.91
C ALA A 67 9.03 2.12 15.51
N HIS A 68 9.96 1.21 15.14
CA HIS A 68 10.54 1.18 13.80
C HIS A 68 9.49 0.83 12.73
N CYS A 69 8.65 -0.19 12.96
CA CYS A 69 7.54 -0.55 12.09
C CYS A 69 6.59 0.61 11.81
N ARG A 70 6.27 1.41 12.84
CA ARG A 70 5.46 2.63 12.69
C ARG A 70 6.16 3.71 11.88
N ALA A 71 7.44 3.95 12.10
CA ALA A 71 8.21 4.93 11.34
C ALA A 71 8.24 4.56 9.85
N VAL A 72 8.54 3.29 9.53
CA VAL A 72 8.55 2.77 8.15
C VAL A 72 7.18 2.86 7.49
N SER A 73 6.12 2.51 8.22
CA SER A 73 4.74 2.62 7.73
C SER A 73 4.33 4.08 7.51
N GLY A 74 4.70 4.98 8.43
CA GLY A 74 4.40 6.41 8.34
C GLY A 74 5.16 7.10 7.20
N GLU A 75 6.40 6.72 6.93
CA GLU A 75 7.16 7.23 5.79
C GLU A 75 6.50 6.82 4.46
N MET A 76 6.01 5.58 4.35
CA MET A 76 5.20 5.16 3.20
C MET A 76 3.90 5.96 3.10
N HIS A 77 3.18 6.12 4.22
CA HIS A 77 1.89 6.82 4.27
C HIS A 77 1.98 8.27 3.78
N SER A 78 2.99 9.00 4.26
CA SER A 78 3.14 10.46 4.06
C SER A 78 4.13 10.86 2.98
N GLY A 79 4.78 9.89 2.32
CA GLY A 79 5.89 10.13 1.40
C GLY A 79 5.72 9.48 0.02
N PHE A 80 6.83 9.47 -0.72
CA PHE A 80 6.99 8.86 -2.04
C PHE A 80 6.04 9.40 -3.12
N HIS A 81 5.75 10.70 -3.07
CA HIS A 81 4.83 11.36 -4.00
C HIS A 81 5.26 11.21 -5.46
N ASN A 82 6.55 11.32 -5.77
CA ASN A 82 7.03 11.22 -7.15
C ASN A 82 6.89 9.80 -7.66
N LEU A 83 7.21 8.79 -6.85
CA LEU A 83 6.94 7.39 -7.20
C LEU A 83 5.44 7.17 -7.47
N ARG A 84 4.57 7.64 -6.57
CA ARG A 84 3.12 7.43 -6.67
C ARG A 84 2.53 8.06 -7.91
N SER A 85 2.99 9.26 -8.29
CA SER A 85 2.57 9.95 -9.50
C SER A 85 3.13 9.31 -10.77
N ALA A 86 4.40 8.88 -10.73
CA ALA A 86 5.10 8.31 -11.88
C ALA A 86 4.67 6.88 -12.22
N LEU A 87 4.37 6.10 -11.17
CA LEU A 87 4.04 4.69 -11.23
C LEU A 87 2.71 4.50 -10.46
N PRO A 88 1.56 4.95 -11.00
CA PRO A 88 0.28 4.74 -10.37
C PRO A 88 -0.02 3.24 -10.26
N MET A 89 -0.67 2.82 -9.17
CA MET A 89 -0.98 1.40 -9.00
C MET A 89 -2.10 0.99 -9.95
N ASN A 90 -1.78 0.13 -10.92
CA ASN A 90 -2.74 -0.51 -11.81
C ASN A 90 -2.44 -2.01 -11.85
N LEU A 91 -3.34 -2.82 -11.26
CA LEU A 91 -3.18 -4.28 -11.19
C LEU A 91 -3.45 -4.99 -12.52
N ARG A 92 -4.10 -4.32 -13.47
CA ARG A 92 -4.44 -4.88 -14.80
C ARG A 92 -3.39 -4.57 -15.85
N ALA A 93 -2.61 -3.51 -15.64
CA ALA A 93 -1.52 -3.14 -16.52
C ALA A 93 -0.29 -4.03 -16.30
N THR A 94 0.47 -4.25 -17.36
CA THR A 94 1.80 -4.86 -17.30
C THR A 94 2.65 -4.31 -18.44
N HIS A 95 3.76 -3.67 -18.09
CA HIS A 95 4.74 -3.18 -19.04
C HIS A 95 5.92 -4.15 -19.13
N LYS A 96 6.37 -4.46 -20.34
CA LYS A 96 7.61 -5.26 -20.55
C LYS A 96 8.87 -4.46 -20.24
N HIS A 97 8.79 -3.15 -20.44
CA HIS A 97 9.84 -2.18 -20.16
C HIS A 97 9.17 -0.84 -19.88
N PHE A 98 9.61 -0.15 -18.83
CA PHE A 98 9.15 1.20 -18.50
C PHE A 98 10.35 2.06 -18.12
N LYS A 99 10.44 3.24 -18.73
CA LYS A 99 11.50 4.19 -18.41
C LYS A 99 11.09 5.01 -17.19
N VAL A 100 11.62 4.65 -16.03
CA VAL A 100 11.49 5.48 -14.82
C VAL A 100 12.22 6.81 -15.02
N PHE A 101 11.48 7.91 -15.05
CA PHE A 101 12.05 9.25 -15.17
C PHE A 101 12.80 9.66 -13.90
N SER A 102 13.67 10.67 -14.01
CA SER A 102 14.63 11.03 -12.96
C SER A 102 13.99 11.36 -11.61
N GLY A 103 12.82 12.01 -11.59
CA GLY A 103 12.14 12.44 -10.37
C GLY A 103 11.64 11.32 -9.45
N ALA A 104 11.32 10.13 -9.99
CA ALA A 104 10.89 8.98 -9.17
C ALA A 104 12.06 8.12 -8.66
N ARG A 105 13.28 8.30 -9.19
CA ARG A 105 14.45 7.50 -8.80
C ARG A 105 14.87 7.68 -7.33
N PRO A 106 14.90 8.91 -6.77
CA PRO A 106 15.19 9.09 -5.35
C PRO A 106 14.22 8.36 -4.43
N ASP A 107 12.92 8.40 -4.75
CA ASP A 107 11.89 7.69 -3.99
C ASP A 107 12.11 6.18 -4.02
N ILE A 108 12.36 5.61 -5.21
CA ILE A 108 12.68 4.18 -5.36
C ILE A 108 13.93 3.81 -4.57
N GLN A 109 14.97 4.64 -4.63
CA GLN A 109 16.20 4.41 -3.90
C GLN A 109 15.97 4.41 -2.38
N ARG A 110 15.18 5.37 -1.87
CA ARG A 110 14.83 5.43 -0.46
C ARG A 110 14.02 4.23 0.00
N ILE A 111 13.10 3.73 -0.82
CA ILE A 111 12.36 2.49 -0.54
C ILE A 111 13.30 1.30 -0.46
N LYS A 112 14.26 1.17 -1.40
CA LYS A 112 15.26 0.11 -1.38
C LYS A 112 16.11 0.17 -0.10
N GLU A 113 16.49 1.36 0.36
CA GLU A 113 17.22 1.54 1.63
C GLU A 113 16.39 1.08 2.83
N ILE A 114 15.12 1.46 2.91
CA ILE A 114 14.20 1.03 3.97
C ILE A 114 14.06 -0.49 3.97
N TRP A 115 13.81 -1.09 2.81
CA TRP A 115 13.67 -2.54 2.68
C TRP A 115 14.95 -3.25 3.06
N SER A 116 16.11 -2.76 2.60
CA SER A 116 17.41 -3.32 2.94
C SER A 116 17.65 -3.29 4.45
N ASP A 117 17.42 -2.15 5.10
CA ASP A 117 17.60 -2.01 6.55
C ASP A 117 16.69 -2.96 7.32
N CYS A 118 15.41 -3.02 6.96
CA CYS A 118 14.43 -3.90 7.60
C CYS A 118 14.77 -5.38 7.41
N LEU A 119 14.96 -5.82 6.16
CA LEU A 119 15.24 -7.23 5.84
C LEU A 119 16.56 -7.71 6.46
N ASN A 120 17.60 -6.88 6.49
CA ASN A 120 18.87 -7.23 7.11
C ASN A 120 18.79 -7.23 8.64
N THR A 121 18.05 -6.28 9.23
CA THR A 121 17.94 -6.16 10.70
C THR A 121 17.05 -7.23 11.30
N TYR A 122 15.95 -7.60 10.62
CA TYR A 122 14.92 -8.50 11.14
C TYR A 122 14.91 -9.89 10.48
N GLY A 123 15.75 -10.11 9.47
CA GLY A 123 16.02 -11.42 8.89
C GLY A 123 15.06 -11.88 7.78
N GLY A 124 14.07 -11.07 7.40
CA GLY A 124 13.07 -11.45 6.41
C GLY A 124 12.18 -12.64 6.85
N PRO A 125 11.30 -13.17 5.97
CA PRO A 125 11.09 -12.75 4.58
C PRO A 125 10.21 -11.50 4.44
N PHE A 126 9.46 -11.16 5.49
CA PHE A 126 8.74 -9.88 5.61
C PHE A 126 9.65 -8.80 6.22
N LEU A 127 9.29 -7.52 6.09
CA LEU A 127 10.14 -6.41 6.54
C LEU A 127 10.55 -6.53 8.01
N PHE A 128 9.65 -7.03 8.87
CA PHE A 128 9.90 -7.23 10.30
C PHE A 128 9.97 -8.72 10.70
N GLY A 129 10.33 -9.60 9.76
CA GLY A 129 10.49 -11.04 9.96
C GLY A 129 9.19 -11.86 9.86
N ALA A 130 8.06 -11.26 10.22
CA ALA A 130 6.72 -11.80 10.05
C ALA A 130 5.80 -10.71 9.43
N PRO A 131 4.63 -11.08 8.86
CA PRO A 131 3.71 -10.10 8.29
C PRO A 131 3.35 -9.01 9.29
N SER A 132 3.41 -7.76 8.85
CA SER A 132 3.11 -6.59 9.66
C SER A 132 2.39 -5.50 8.85
N VAL A 133 1.94 -4.45 9.54
CA VAL A 133 1.37 -3.26 8.88
C VAL A 133 2.34 -2.66 7.86
N ALA A 134 3.65 -2.70 8.11
CA ALA A 134 4.62 -2.21 7.14
C ALA A 134 4.51 -2.97 5.81
N ASP A 135 4.39 -4.29 5.85
CA ASP A 135 4.23 -5.11 4.64
C ASP A 135 2.93 -4.78 3.90
N ALA A 136 1.82 -4.57 4.63
CA ALA A 136 0.56 -4.12 4.04
C ALA A 136 0.68 -2.74 3.36
N MET A 137 1.40 -1.80 3.98
CA MET A 137 1.64 -0.46 3.43
C MET A 137 2.53 -0.47 2.18
N TYR A 138 3.50 -1.39 2.11
CA TYR A 138 4.43 -1.53 0.99
C TYR A 138 3.96 -2.53 -0.08
N ALA A 139 2.87 -3.27 0.14
CA ALA A 139 2.32 -4.17 -0.88
C ALA A 139 1.93 -3.44 -2.19
N PRO A 140 1.28 -2.25 -2.14
CA PRO A 140 1.09 -1.41 -3.33
C PRO A 140 2.39 -0.96 -4.02
N VAL A 141 3.53 -0.93 -3.33
CA VAL A 141 4.82 -0.61 -3.97
C VAL A 141 5.34 -1.82 -4.74
N CYS A 142 5.19 -3.01 -4.18
CA CYS A 142 5.54 -4.25 -4.86
C CYS A 142 4.76 -4.39 -6.18
N THR A 143 3.44 -4.08 -6.16
CA THR A 143 2.62 -4.11 -7.37
C THR A 143 3.09 -3.11 -8.41
N ARG A 144 3.39 -1.85 -8.02
CA ARG A 144 3.99 -0.84 -8.92
C ARG A 144 5.27 -1.35 -9.57
N PHE A 145 6.19 -1.89 -8.77
CA PHE A 145 7.47 -2.39 -9.31
C PHE A 145 7.27 -3.53 -10.32
N ARG A 146 6.28 -4.41 -10.09
CA ARG A 146 5.90 -5.45 -11.06
C ARG A 146 5.25 -4.87 -12.31
N THR A 147 4.22 -4.02 -12.16
CA THR A 147 3.47 -3.41 -13.27
C THR A 147 4.40 -2.67 -14.22
N TYR A 148 5.32 -1.85 -13.70
CA TYR A 148 6.25 -1.04 -14.49
C TYR A 148 7.61 -1.69 -14.73
N ALA A 149 7.77 -2.99 -14.46
CA ALA A 149 9.03 -3.71 -14.67
C ALA A 149 10.27 -2.97 -14.12
N VAL A 150 10.16 -2.43 -12.90
CA VAL A 150 11.28 -1.74 -12.23
C VAL A 150 12.38 -2.76 -11.97
N ASP A 151 13.62 -2.42 -12.34
CA ASP A 151 14.74 -3.33 -12.10
C ASP A 151 15.12 -3.34 -10.61
N LEU A 152 15.06 -4.56 -10.07
CA LEU A 152 15.24 -4.85 -8.65
C LEU A 152 16.33 -5.89 -8.46
N GLU A 153 17.14 -5.65 -7.44
CA GLU A 153 18.12 -6.58 -6.91
C GLU A 153 17.43 -7.83 -6.35
N PRO A 154 18.09 -9.01 -6.34
CA PRO A 154 17.46 -10.28 -5.97
C PRO A 154 16.74 -10.27 -4.62
N GLN A 155 17.28 -9.57 -3.61
CA GLN A 155 16.67 -9.49 -2.28
C GLN A 155 15.30 -8.78 -2.30
N TYR A 156 15.15 -7.73 -3.11
CA TYR A 156 13.89 -7.00 -3.22
C TYR A 156 12.88 -7.75 -4.08
N LYS A 157 13.36 -8.46 -5.13
CA LYS A 157 12.51 -9.41 -5.88
C LYS A 157 11.94 -10.48 -4.96
N ALA A 158 12.77 -11.09 -4.11
CA ALA A 158 12.32 -12.10 -3.15
C ALA A 158 11.29 -11.55 -2.14
N TYR A 159 11.46 -10.31 -1.67
CA TYR A 159 10.46 -9.64 -0.85
C TYR A 159 9.14 -9.41 -1.60
N CYS A 160 9.18 -8.92 -2.85
CA CYS A 160 7.98 -8.78 -3.67
C CYS A 160 7.27 -10.13 -3.87
N GLU A 161 7.99 -11.21 -4.14
CA GLU A 161 7.41 -12.56 -4.25
C GLU A 161 6.80 -13.03 -2.92
N THR A 162 7.41 -12.68 -1.78
CA THR A 162 6.84 -12.95 -0.45
C THR A 162 5.49 -12.25 -0.28
N ILE A 163 5.38 -10.98 -0.69
CA ILE A 163 4.13 -10.22 -0.68
C ILE A 163 3.10 -10.83 -1.63
N PHE A 164 3.46 -11.20 -2.85
CA PHE A 164 2.53 -11.81 -3.81
C PHE A 164 2.09 -13.23 -3.42
N GLY A 165 2.91 -13.94 -2.64
CA GLY A 165 2.56 -15.22 -2.03
C GLY A 165 1.69 -15.09 -0.77
N TRP A 166 1.47 -13.87 -0.28
CA TRP A 166 0.69 -13.65 0.93
C TRP A 166 -0.82 -13.77 0.65
N GLY A 167 -1.51 -14.62 1.41
CA GLY A 167 -2.94 -14.94 1.20
C GLY A 167 -3.85 -13.72 0.98
N PRO A 168 -3.83 -12.70 1.86
CA PRO A 168 -4.62 -11.47 1.67
C PRO A 168 -4.28 -10.72 0.38
N MET A 169 -3.02 -10.71 -0.06
CA MET A 169 -2.62 -10.07 -1.31
C MET A 169 -3.18 -10.81 -2.52
N GLN A 170 -3.21 -12.14 -2.48
CA GLN A 170 -3.79 -12.96 -3.54
C GLN A 170 -5.30 -12.75 -3.65
N GLU A 171 -6.00 -12.75 -2.51
CA GLU A 171 -7.43 -12.49 -2.43
C GLU A 171 -7.76 -11.10 -2.99
N TRP A 172 -7.06 -10.06 -2.53
CA TRP A 172 -7.26 -8.69 -2.99
C TRP A 172 -6.98 -8.53 -4.50
N THR A 173 -5.90 -9.15 -5.01
CA THR A 173 -5.59 -9.09 -6.45
C THR A 173 -6.67 -9.79 -7.28
N ALA A 174 -7.20 -10.92 -6.80
CA ALA A 174 -8.24 -11.68 -7.49
C ALA A 174 -9.59 -10.93 -7.50
N ALA A 175 -9.93 -10.21 -6.43
CA ALA A 175 -11.10 -9.35 -6.36
C ALA A 175 -10.97 -8.15 -7.33
N ALA A 176 -9.84 -7.43 -7.29
CA ALA A 176 -9.59 -6.28 -8.17
C ALA A 176 -9.63 -6.63 -9.67
N ALA A 177 -9.26 -7.86 -10.03
CA ALA A 177 -9.35 -8.34 -11.41
C ALA A 177 -10.79 -8.52 -11.92
N GLN A 178 -11.78 -8.59 -11.02
CA GLN A 178 -13.20 -8.78 -11.32
C GLN A 178 -14.00 -7.47 -11.33
N GLU A 179 -13.41 -6.36 -10.87
CA GLU A 179 -14.12 -5.07 -10.85
C GLU A 179 -14.53 -4.65 -12.28
N PRO A 180 -15.75 -4.11 -12.47
CA PRO A 180 -16.26 -3.82 -13.81
C PRO A 180 -15.61 -2.58 -14.46
N ASP A 181 -15.02 -1.69 -13.67
CA ASP A 181 -14.58 -0.37 -14.14
C ASP A 181 -13.29 -0.45 -14.96
N GLU A 182 -13.26 0.25 -16.10
CA GLU A 182 -12.03 0.43 -16.88
C GLU A 182 -11.17 1.51 -16.22
N ILE A 183 -9.94 1.15 -15.84
CA ILE A 183 -8.95 2.14 -15.40
C ILE A 183 -8.43 2.83 -16.68
N ILE A 184 -8.92 4.04 -16.95
CA ILE A 184 -8.36 4.89 -17.99
C ILE A 184 -6.97 5.32 -17.51
N GLU A 185 -5.92 4.71 -18.06
CA GLU A 185 -4.58 5.28 -17.92
C GLU A 185 -4.60 6.63 -18.64
N LEU A 186 -4.61 7.72 -17.87
CA LEU A 186 -4.27 9.02 -18.41
C LEU A 186 -2.85 8.88 -18.95
N GLU A 187 -2.68 8.91 -20.27
CA GLU A 187 -1.38 9.10 -20.89
C GLU A 187 -0.85 10.45 -20.40
N VAL A 188 -0.10 10.42 -19.31
CA VAL A 188 0.58 11.62 -18.85
C VAL A 188 1.80 11.78 -19.75
N GLU A 189 1.60 12.51 -20.85
CA GLU A 189 2.71 13.07 -21.63
C GLU A 189 3.52 13.96 -20.69
N PHE A 190 4.65 13.44 -20.21
CA PHE A 190 5.68 14.21 -19.51
C PHE A 190 6.89 14.41 -20.43
#